data_AF-A0A1F9XY14-F1
#
_entry.id   AF-A0A1F9XY14-F1
#
_cell.length_a   1.000
_cell.length_b   1.000
_cell.length_c   1.000
_cell.angle_alpha   90.00
_cell.angle_beta   90.00
_cell.angle_gamma   90.00
#
_symmetry.space_group_name_H-M   'P 1'
#
loop_
_entity.id
_entity.type
_entity.pdbx_description
1 polymer ?
#
loop_
_entity_poly.entity_id
_entity_poly.type
_entity_poly.pdbx_seq_one_letter_code
_entity_poly.pdbx_strand_id
1 'polypeptide(L)'
;MVKTMSVMAFALCVSVAANAADVNFNQNIDVKAVISDMHAAPGFSVPLPKYISSQRWTSDSGSVWISPSMSPVNTVNLSIREEIEECHQEPVQTLVPNYCPPPVGPGHGGPGGPGHGGPGGHHRGVVLYGNYNGHHNGGGYGCGYHYETRYETRCSTYYGATMNKQSVVTVNRNPQEMLPWESDNFTVTLNGYGMNIQQPGDPAFAYSTNRVGDNFNINIGNKVASAPDRNGIAVGAFSVSGSKFSLALSDKWSAYYQGEKIRLHVELYKEKGGSDSLFDIRDLELDTAPSYEIGFKDVEKTGMFYATVKFTRIGNVSTQQQMDMGRTQSIPKDY
;
A
#
# COMPACT_ATOMS: atom_id res chain seq x y z
N MET A 1 19.74 18.00 -19.61
CA MET A 1 18.33 18.47 -19.66
C MET A 1 18.04 19.21 -18.37
N VAL A 2 17.97 20.53 -18.44
CA VAL A 2 17.77 21.43 -17.29
C VAL A 2 16.29 21.44 -16.93
N LYS A 3 15.95 21.09 -15.68
CA LYS A 3 14.59 21.16 -15.16
C LYS A 3 14.26 22.62 -14.87
N THR A 4 13.33 23.19 -15.64
CA THR A 4 12.74 24.51 -15.40
C THR A 4 11.80 24.41 -14.21
N MET A 5 12.16 25.00 -13.07
CA MET A 5 11.23 25.24 -11.95
C MET A 5 10.33 26.42 -12.31
N SER A 6 9.02 26.18 -12.43
CA SER A 6 8.01 27.23 -12.52
C SER A 6 7.85 27.89 -11.14
N VAL A 7 8.29 29.14 -11.04
CA VAL A 7 7.98 30.03 -9.92
C VAL A 7 6.58 30.61 -10.15
N MET A 8 5.62 30.31 -9.26
CA MET A 8 4.32 30.98 -9.24
C MET A 8 4.52 32.44 -8.85
N ALA A 9 4.18 33.35 -9.77
CA ALA A 9 4.14 34.77 -9.50
C ALA A 9 2.90 35.11 -8.65
N PHE A 10 3.11 35.50 -7.40
CA PHE A 10 2.09 36.07 -6.54
C PHE A 10 1.78 37.50 -7.01
N ALA A 11 0.59 37.71 -7.59
CA ALA A 11 0.13 39.04 -7.98
C ALA A 11 -0.29 39.82 -6.72
N LEU A 12 0.61 40.67 -6.21
CA LEU A 12 0.26 41.70 -5.23
C LEU A 12 -0.56 42.79 -5.94
N CYS A 13 -1.87 42.81 -5.73
CA CYS A 13 -2.73 43.93 -6.12
C CYS A 13 -2.47 45.13 -5.20
N VAL A 14 -1.44 45.92 -5.52
CA VAL A 14 -1.29 47.28 -5.02
C VAL A 14 -2.16 48.17 -5.90
N SER A 15 -3.26 48.68 -5.37
CA SER A 15 -4.05 49.72 -6.04
C SER A 15 -3.27 51.04 -6.01
N VAL A 16 -2.37 51.21 -6.98
CA VAL A 16 -1.70 52.48 -7.25
C VAL A 16 -2.62 53.33 -8.11
N ALA A 17 -2.99 54.51 -7.59
CA ALA A 17 -3.71 55.52 -8.34
C ALA A 17 -2.96 55.85 -9.63
N ALA A 18 -3.70 55.96 -10.73
CA ALA A 18 -3.19 56.13 -12.08
C ALA A 18 -2.32 57.39 -12.23
N ASN A 19 -1.01 57.21 -12.10
CA ASN A 19 0.00 57.96 -12.82
C ASN A 19 0.94 56.91 -13.42
N ALA A 20 0.84 56.72 -14.74
CA ALA A 20 1.62 55.74 -15.48
C ALA A 20 3.10 56.14 -15.47
N ALA A 21 3.84 55.69 -14.47
CA ALA A 21 5.29 55.53 -14.56
C ALA A 21 5.55 54.09 -15.00
N ASP A 22 6.24 53.91 -16.13
CA ASP A 22 6.71 52.61 -16.58
C ASP A 22 7.55 51.96 -15.47
N VAL A 23 7.03 50.90 -14.87
CA VAL A 23 7.76 50.10 -13.89
C VAL A 23 8.83 49.32 -14.64
N ASN A 24 10.07 49.78 -14.55
CA ASN A 24 11.21 49.12 -15.20
C ASN A 24 11.64 47.88 -14.39
N PHE A 25 11.17 46.70 -14.81
CA PHE A 25 11.53 45.41 -14.20
C PHE A 25 12.98 44.96 -14.47
N ASN A 26 13.80 45.73 -15.20
CA ASN A 26 15.21 45.43 -15.43
C ASN A 26 16.15 45.98 -14.35
N GLN A 27 15.63 46.64 -13.32
CA GLN A 27 16.42 46.95 -12.14
C GLN A 27 16.52 45.69 -11.29
N ASN A 28 17.72 45.32 -10.84
CA ASN A 28 17.94 44.22 -9.89
C ASN A 28 17.17 44.54 -8.59
N ILE A 29 15.90 44.10 -8.52
CA ILE A 29 15.10 44.21 -7.31
C ILE A 29 15.74 43.28 -6.29
N ASP A 30 16.29 43.86 -5.23
CA ASP A 30 16.76 43.10 -4.09
C ASP A 30 15.54 42.59 -3.31
N VAL A 31 15.10 41.40 -3.68
CA VAL A 31 13.96 40.71 -3.05
C VAL A 31 14.16 40.59 -1.53
N LYS A 32 15.41 40.53 -1.04
CA LYS A 32 15.68 40.47 0.42
C LYS A 32 15.41 41.80 1.10
N ALA A 33 15.78 42.91 0.48
CA ALA A 33 15.49 44.25 0.99
C ALA A 33 13.98 44.49 1.06
N VAL A 34 13.24 44.11 0.01
CA VAL A 34 11.76 44.22 -0.02
C VAL A 34 11.12 43.37 1.09
N ILE A 35 11.54 42.12 1.27
CA ILE A 35 11.02 41.26 2.36
C ILE A 35 11.35 41.86 3.73
N SER A 36 12.55 42.41 3.91
CA SER A 36 12.97 43.06 5.15
C SER A 36 12.13 44.29 5.49
N ASP A 37 11.88 45.16 4.51
CA ASP A 37 11.06 46.36 4.67
C ASP A 37 9.60 46.01 4.98
N MET A 38 9.06 44.95 4.36
CA MET A 38 7.73 44.44 4.68
C MET A 38 7.67 43.91 6.12
N HIS A 39 8.67 43.16 6.58
CA HIS A 39 8.72 42.67 7.97
C HIS A 39 8.87 43.79 9.00
N ALA A 40 9.49 44.92 8.63
CA ALA A 40 9.66 46.07 9.50
C ALA A 40 8.40 46.95 9.61
N ALA A 41 7.42 46.79 8.72
CA ALA A 41 6.19 47.58 8.72
C ALA A 41 5.27 47.18 9.91
N PRO A 42 4.88 48.12 10.79
CA PRO A 42 3.99 47.81 11.90
C PRO A 42 2.63 47.34 11.40
N GLY A 43 2.20 46.16 11.87
CA GLY A 43 0.95 45.52 11.45
C GLY A 43 1.07 44.60 10.23
N PHE A 44 2.26 44.46 9.64
CA PHE A 44 2.49 43.45 8.62
C PHE A 44 2.74 42.09 9.28
N SER A 45 1.81 41.16 9.07
CA SER A 45 2.04 39.75 9.32
C SER A 45 2.09 39.02 7.98
N VAL A 46 3.14 38.21 7.77
CA VAL A 46 3.12 37.27 6.65
C VAL A 46 1.98 36.30 6.94
N PRO A 47 0.92 36.24 6.11
CA PRO A 47 -0.11 35.25 6.31
C PRO A 47 0.56 33.89 6.27
N LEU A 48 0.39 33.11 7.35
CA LEU A 48 0.87 31.74 7.38
C LEU A 48 0.33 31.03 6.12
N PRO A 49 1.15 30.19 5.45
CA PRO A 49 0.69 29.47 4.27
C PRO A 49 -0.60 28.74 4.62
N LYS A 50 -1.71 29.19 4.02
CA LYS A 50 -3.05 28.66 4.32
C LYS A 50 -3.17 27.17 3.97
N TYR A 51 -2.31 26.69 3.08
CA TYR A 51 -2.24 25.31 2.62
C TYR A 51 -0.85 24.77 2.91
N ILE A 52 -0.78 23.70 3.71
CA ILE A 52 0.49 23.03 4.03
C ILE A 52 0.86 22.08 2.88
N SER A 53 -0.16 21.41 2.35
CA SER A 53 -0.03 20.49 1.22
C SER A 53 -1.36 20.39 0.48
N SER A 54 -1.28 20.20 -0.83
CA SER A 54 -2.38 19.65 -1.61
C SER A 54 -1.87 18.41 -2.33
N GLN A 55 -2.68 17.36 -2.32
CA GLN A 55 -2.43 16.18 -3.13
C GLN A 55 -3.61 15.96 -4.06
N ARG A 56 -3.31 15.53 -5.27
CA ARG A 56 -4.31 15.22 -6.30
C ARG A 56 -4.08 13.80 -6.76
N TRP A 57 -5.10 12.96 -6.67
CA TRP A 57 -5.04 11.59 -7.15
C TRP A 57 -6.21 11.34 -8.10
N THR A 58 -5.90 10.70 -9.21
CA THR A 58 -6.87 10.24 -10.21
C THR A 58 -6.34 8.95 -10.77
N SER A 59 -6.94 7.83 -10.38
CA SER A 59 -6.60 6.55 -10.99
C SER A 59 -7.86 5.73 -11.17
N ASP A 60 -8.07 5.23 -12.39
CA ASP A 60 -9.05 4.21 -12.67
C ASP A 60 -8.40 3.16 -13.55
N SER A 61 -8.72 1.89 -13.29
CA SER A 61 -8.06 0.75 -13.93
C SER A 61 -9.09 -0.26 -14.42
N GLY A 62 -8.85 -0.76 -15.62
CA GLY A 62 -9.63 -1.84 -16.22
C GLY A 62 -8.72 -2.97 -16.66
N SER A 63 -9.25 -4.18 -16.65
CA SER A 63 -8.50 -5.38 -16.99
C SER A 63 -8.86 -5.90 -18.38
N VAL A 64 -7.83 -6.34 -19.11
CA VAL A 64 -7.95 -7.08 -20.37
C VAL A 64 -7.26 -8.40 -20.18
N TRP A 65 -8.03 -9.47 -20.23
CA TRP A 65 -7.50 -10.81 -20.17
C TRP A 65 -7.00 -11.24 -21.56
N ILE A 66 -6.14 -12.24 -21.65
CA ILE A 66 -5.84 -12.97 -22.88
C ILE A 66 -5.89 -14.44 -22.48
N SER A 67 -6.75 -15.22 -23.14
CA SER A 67 -6.96 -16.64 -22.84
C SER A 67 -7.23 -17.40 -24.15
N PRO A 68 -7.16 -18.75 -24.15
CA PRO A 68 -7.37 -19.56 -25.35
C PRO A 68 -8.68 -19.27 -26.11
N SER A 69 -9.73 -18.87 -25.38
CA SER A 69 -11.08 -18.64 -25.94
C SER A 69 -11.40 -17.18 -26.26
N MET A 70 -10.43 -16.27 -26.07
CA MET A 70 -10.74 -14.85 -26.10
C MET A 70 -10.85 -14.25 -27.51
N SER A 71 -11.71 -13.23 -27.64
CA SER A 71 -11.75 -12.32 -28.78
C SER A 71 -10.44 -11.54 -28.93
N PRO A 72 -9.94 -11.32 -30.17
CA PRO A 72 -8.72 -10.55 -30.41
C PRO A 72 -8.87 -9.05 -30.12
N VAL A 73 -10.10 -8.56 -29.89
CA VAL A 73 -10.35 -7.14 -29.60
C VAL A 73 -11.16 -7.02 -28.31
N ASN A 74 -10.69 -6.17 -27.40
CA ASN A 74 -11.33 -5.84 -26.14
C ASN A 74 -11.46 -4.32 -26.01
N THR A 75 -12.54 -3.86 -25.37
CA THR A 75 -12.73 -2.44 -25.08
C THR A 75 -12.78 -2.25 -23.58
N VAL A 76 -12.00 -1.29 -23.08
CA VAL A 76 -11.98 -0.88 -21.68
C VAL A 76 -12.49 0.54 -21.59
N ASN A 77 -13.51 0.75 -20.77
CA ASN A 77 -14.03 2.08 -20.45
C ASN A 77 -13.49 2.48 -19.09
N LEU A 78 -12.83 3.63 -18.99
CA LEU A 78 -12.23 4.16 -17.78
C LEU A 78 -12.84 5.53 -17.46
N SER A 79 -13.12 5.75 -16.19
CA SER A 79 -13.67 7.00 -15.67
C SER A 79 -12.91 7.39 -14.40
N ILE A 80 -12.12 8.44 -14.49
CA ILE A 80 -11.49 9.02 -13.29
C ILE A 80 -12.31 10.19 -12.77
N ARG A 81 -12.36 10.29 -11.45
CA ARG A 81 -12.81 11.46 -10.73
C ARG A 81 -11.60 12.04 -10.00
N GLU A 82 -11.34 13.34 -10.19
CA GLU A 82 -10.29 14.02 -9.46
C GLU A 82 -10.62 14.07 -7.97
N GLU A 83 -9.77 13.45 -7.16
CA GLU A 83 -9.78 13.60 -5.72
C GLU A 83 -8.68 14.59 -5.35
N ILE A 84 -9.08 15.67 -4.69
CA ILE A 84 -8.19 16.71 -4.22
C ILE A 84 -8.25 16.68 -2.70
N GLU A 85 -7.13 16.35 -2.07
CA GLU A 85 -6.95 16.51 -0.63
C GLU A 85 -6.21 17.81 -0.37
N GLU A 86 -6.83 18.70 0.41
CA GLU A 86 -6.22 19.93 0.89
C GLU A 86 -6.06 19.88 2.40
N CYS A 87 -4.83 20.06 2.86
CA CYS A 87 -4.51 20.12 4.28
C CYS A 87 -4.24 21.55 4.72
N HIS A 88 -4.97 21.96 5.75
CA HIS A 88 -4.92 23.27 6.37
C HIS A 88 -4.41 23.16 7.80
N GLN A 89 -3.74 24.21 8.27
CA GLN A 89 -3.44 24.38 9.68
C GLN A 89 -4.57 25.19 10.31
N GLU A 90 -5.36 24.57 11.18
CA GLU A 90 -6.41 25.25 11.92
C GLU A 90 -5.95 25.52 13.36
N PRO A 91 -6.13 26.75 13.88
CA PRO A 91 -5.87 27.03 15.28
C PRO A 91 -6.95 26.34 16.12
N VAL A 92 -6.53 25.43 16.98
CA VAL A 92 -7.36 24.76 17.97
C VAL A 92 -7.02 25.36 19.33
N GLN A 93 -8.03 25.95 19.97
CA GLN A 93 -7.89 26.43 21.34
C GLN A 93 -8.06 25.24 22.28
N THR A 94 -6.98 24.88 22.96
CA THR A 94 -7.00 23.87 24.02
C THR A 94 -6.94 24.57 25.37
N LEU A 95 -7.86 24.18 26.26
CA LEU A 95 -7.85 24.64 27.65
C LEU A 95 -6.74 23.89 28.39
N VAL A 96 -5.68 24.59 28.78
CA VAL A 96 -4.57 24.00 29.52
C VAL A 96 -4.72 24.37 31.01
N PRO A 97 -4.72 23.38 31.93
CA PRO A 97 -4.72 23.69 33.35
C PRO A 97 -3.43 24.44 33.71
N ASN A 98 -3.54 25.54 34.46
CA ASN A 98 -2.34 26.13 35.06
C ASN A 98 -1.69 25.09 35.98
N TYR A 99 -0.36 24.99 35.92
CA TYR A 99 0.37 24.17 36.86
C TYR A 99 0.04 24.64 38.28
N CYS A 100 -0.71 23.83 39.00
CA CYS A 100 -0.99 24.07 40.39
C CYS A 100 0.24 23.58 41.16
N PRO A 101 1.00 24.48 41.83
CA PRO A 101 2.07 24.01 42.68
C PRO A 101 1.47 23.00 43.66
N PRO A 102 2.15 21.86 43.92
CA PRO A 102 1.67 20.92 44.91
C PRO A 102 1.45 21.71 46.21
N PRO A 103 0.37 21.42 46.95
CA PRO A 103 0.12 22.10 48.20
C PRO A 103 1.40 22.02 49.01
N VAL A 104 1.92 23.19 49.40
CA VAL A 104 3.08 23.27 50.28
C VAL A 104 2.68 22.47 51.50
N GLY A 105 3.27 21.28 51.65
CA GLY A 105 2.97 20.41 52.78
C GLY A 105 3.09 21.24 54.06
N PRO A 106 2.28 20.96 55.09
CA PRO A 106 2.32 21.70 56.35
C PRO A 106 3.78 21.85 56.75
N GLY A 107 4.27 23.10 56.72
CA GLY A 107 5.67 23.38 56.93
C GLY A 107 6.11 22.68 58.19
N HIS A 108 6.98 21.67 58.06
CA HIS A 108 7.69 21.17 59.21
C HIS A 108 8.39 22.39 59.79
N GLY A 109 8.00 22.77 61.02
CA GLY A 109 8.60 23.87 61.75
C GLY A 109 10.09 23.63 61.86
N GLY A 110 10.84 24.22 60.92
CA GLY A 110 12.28 24.31 61.00
C GLY A 110 12.62 25.17 62.22
N PRO A 111 13.48 24.68 63.13
CA PRO A 111 13.86 25.43 64.32
C PRO A 111 14.48 26.76 63.93
N GLY A 112 14.09 27.82 64.66
CA GLY A 112 14.47 29.20 64.41
C GLY A 112 15.97 29.38 64.17
N GLY A 113 16.31 29.78 62.95
CA GLY A 113 17.62 30.31 62.61
C GLY A 113 17.63 31.84 62.77
N PRO A 114 18.68 32.42 63.37
CA PRO A 114 18.77 33.86 63.65
C PRO A 114 18.86 34.68 62.36
N GLY A 115 18.18 35.83 62.40
CA GLY A 115 18.04 36.74 61.27
C GLY A 115 19.35 37.34 60.77
N HIS A 116 19.47 37.39 59.45
CA HIS A 116 20.40 38.28 58.76
C HIS A 116 19.62 39.11 57.76
N GLY A 117 19.59 40.44 58.01
CA GLY A 117 19.09 41.43 57.07
C GLY A 117 20.03 41.56 55.88
N GLY A 118 19.48 41.36 54.67
CA GLY A 118 20.14 41.65 53.41
C GLY A 118 19.29 42.63 52.59
N PRO A 119 19.88 43.70 52.01
CA PRO A 119 19.16 44.77 51.33
C PRO A 119 18.66 44.37 49.93
N GLY A 120 17.59 45.05 49.52
CA GLY A 120 16.75 44.72 48.37
C GLY A 120 17.44 44.59 47.01
N GLY A 121 17.00 43.58 46.26
CA GLY A 121 17.17 43.47 44.82
C GLY A 121 15.83 43.68 44.13
N HIS A 122 15.68 44.81 43.44
CA HIS A 122 14.54 45.09 42.55
C HIS A 122 14.60 44.17 41.32
N HIS A 123 13.84 43.07 41.32
CA HIS A 123 13.53 42.39 40.08
C HIS A 123 12.38 43.12 39.38
N ARG A 124 12.71 43.79 38.28
CA ARG A 124 11.74 44.37 37.34
C ARG A 124 10.90 43.24 36.75
N GLY A 125 9.65 43.14 37.18
CA GLY A 125 8.64 42.31 36.54
C GLY A 125 8.39 42.79 35.12
N VAL A 126 8.46 41.86 34.17
CA VAL A 126 7.97 42.02 32.80
C VAL A 126 6.45 42.13 32.88
N VAL A 127 5.91 43.27 32.44
CA VAL A 127 4.48 43.52 32.33
C VAL A 127 3.94 42.74 31.13
N LEU A 128 3.32 41.59 31.39
CA LEU A 128 2.43 40.95 30.42
C LEU A 128 1.07 41.64 30.49
N TYR A 129 0.73 42.39 29.45
CA TYR A 129 -0.61 42.94 29.26
C TYR A 129 -1.58 41.78 28.95
N GLY A 130 -2.44 41.47 29.91
CA GLY A 130 -3.58 40.57 29.76
C GLY A 130 -4.67 40.96 30.73
N ASN A 131 -5.52 41.90 30.31
CA ASN A 131 -6.57 42.51 31.10
C ASN A 131 -7.81 41.59 31.11
N TYR A 132 -8.01 40.85 32.21
CA TYR A 132 -9.31 40.29 32.61
C TYR A 132 -9.44 40.39 34.13
N ASN A 133 -9.90 41.55 34.60
CA ASN A 133 -10.28 41.77 36.00
C ASN A 133 -11.72 41.32 36.23
N GLY A 134 -11.88 40.06 36.67
CA GLY A 134 -13.06 39.60 37.40
C GLY A 134 -12.68 39.36 38.86
N HIS A 135 -12.93 40.33 39.72
CA HIS A 135 -12.67 40.25 41.16
C HIS A 135 -13.69 39.30 41.83
N HIS A 136 -13.29 38.06 42.10
CA HIS A 136 -13.95 37.21 43.11
C HIS A 136 -13.01 37.04 44.30
N ASN A 137 -13.28 37.77 45.38
CA ASN A 137 -12.71 37.53 46.70
C ASN A 137 -13.37 36.29 47.32
N GLY A 138 -12.87 35.11 46.96
CA GLY A 138 -13.13 33.87 47.68
C GLY A 138 -11.82 33.09 47.72
N GLY A 139 -11.23 32.94 48.90
CA GLY A 139 -9.89 32.36 49.14
C GLY A 139 -9.80 30.86 48.88
N GLY A 140 -10.21 30.40 47.71
CA GLY A 140 -9.90 29.07 47.20
C GLY A 140 -8.67 29.15 46.29
N TYR A 141 -7.70 28.25 46.50
CA TYR A 141 -6.58 28.01 45.58
C TYR A 141 -7.14 27.44 44.26
N GLY A 142 -7.80 28.29 43.47
CA GLY A 142 -8.34 27.92 42.17
C GLY A 142 -7.18 27.80 41.19
N CYS A 143 -6.88 26.57 40.76
CA CYS A 143 -6.05 26.36 39.58
C CYS A 143 -6.73 27.08 38.41
N GLY A 144 -6.17 28.21 37.98
CA GLY A 144 -6.66 28.89 36.79
C GLY A 144 -6.51 28.01 35.56
N TYR A 145 -7.28 28.28 34.52
CA TYR A 145 -7.05 27.72 33.20
C TYR A 145 -6.58 28.85 32.29
N HIS A 146 -5.69 28.54 31.35
CA HIS A 146 -5.40 29.44 30.24
C HIS A 146 -5.67 28.70 28.92
N TYR A 147 -5.99 29.46 27.89
CA TYR A 147 -6.13 28.92 26.54
C TYR A 147 -4.74 28.92 25.88
N GLU A 148 -4.30 27.76 25.44
CA GLU A 148 -3.16 27.62 24.53
C GLU A 148 -3.71 27.42 23.11
N THR A 149 -3.21 28.20 22.16
CA THR A 149 -3.53 27.99 20.74
C THR A 149 -2.52 27.00 20.18
N ARG A 150 -2.99 25.81 19.79
CA ARG A 150 -2.20 24.82 19.06
C ARG A 150 -2.66 24.80 17.61
N TYR A 151 -1.75 24.49 16.70
CA TYR A 151 -2.10 24.33 15.29
C TYR A 151 -2.23 22.84 14.99
N GLU A 152 -3.42 22.42 14.59
CA GLU A 152 -3.67 21.05 14.13
C GLU A 152 -3.75 21.04 12.61
N THR A 153 -3.21 19.99 11.98
CA THR A 153 -3.39 19.78 10.55
C THR A 153 -4.72 19.09 10.32
N ARG A 154 -5.62 19.72 9.57
CA ARG A 154 -6.89 19.15 9.14
C ARG A 154 -6.90 19.06 7.63
N CYS A 155 -7.17 17.87 7.11
CA CYS A 155 -7.27 17.61 5.69
C CYS A 155 -8.73 17.43 5.29
N SER A 156 -9.13 18.04 4.18
CA SER A 156 -10.44 17.86 3.57
C SER A 156 -10.27 17.31 2.16
N THR A 157 -11.02 16.26 1.83
CA THR A 157 -11.06 15.69 0.48
C THR A 157 -12.31 16.19 -0.23
N TYR A 158 -12.14 16.72 -1.43
CA TYR A 158 -13.25 17.07 -2.30
C TYR A 158 -13.02 16.59 -3.73
N TYR A 159 -14.11 16.52 -4.49
CA TYR A 159 -14.09 16.00 -5.84
C TYR A 159 -13.99 17.13 -6.87
N GLY A 160 -12.99 17.05 -7.73
CA GLY A 160 -12.78 17.94 -8.87
C GLY A 160 -13.48 17.45 -10.14
N ALA A 161 -12.82 17.66 -11.28
CA ALA A 161 -13.37 17.29 -12.58
C ALA A 161 -13.46 15.77 -12.74
N THR A 162 -14.46 15.32 -13.51
CA THR A 162 -14.57 13.92 -13.95
C THR A 162 -14.12 13.83 -15.40
N MET A 163 -13.33 12.82 -15.72
CA MET A 163 -12.86 12.54 -17.08
C MET A 163 -13.18 11.10 -17.43
N ASN A 164 -13.85 10.92 -18.57
CA ASN A 164 -14.13 9.61 -19.13
C ASN A 164 -13.24 9.39 -20.35
N LYS A 165 -12.55 8.25 -20.39
CA LYS A 165 -11.82 7.79 -21.57
C LYS A 165 -12.20 6.37 -21.91
N GLN A 166 -12.27 6.09 -23.21
CA GLN A 166 -12.39 4.75 -23.72
C GLN A 166 -11.07 4.37 -24.37
N SER A 167 -10.60 3.16 -24.08
CA SER A 167 -9.43 2.57 -24.71
C SER A 167 -9.83 1.26 -25.38
N VAL A 168 -9.47 1.11 -26.65
CA VAL A 168 -9.56 -0.15 -27.37
C VAL A 168 -8.21 -0.84 -27.26
N VAL A 169 -8.23 -2.08 -26.80
CA VAL A 169 -7.06 -2.97 -26.73
C VAL A 169 -7.19 -4.04 -27.79
N THR A 170 -6.30 -3.97 -28.77
CA THR A 170 -6.22 -4.95 -29.86
C THR A 170 -5.08 -5.92 -29.58
N VAL A 171 -5.39 -7.22 -29.61
CA VAL A 171 -4.44 -8.30 -29.42
C VAL A 171 -4.11 -8.90 -30.78
N ASN A 172 -2.89 -8.63 -31.24
CA ASN A 172 -2.34 -9.18 -32.47
C ASN A 172 -1.74 -10.56 -32.15
N ARG A 173 -2.53 -11.61 -32.38
CA ARG A 173 -2.12 -12.99 -32.12
C ARG A 173 -1.74 -13.71 -33.42
N ASN A 174 -0.62 -14.42 -33.39
CA ASN A 174 -0.46 -15.60 -34.25
C ASN A 174 -1.30 -16.75 -33.65
N PRO A 175 -1.66 -17.80 -34.42
CA PRO A 175 -2.45 -18.94 -33.94
C PRO A 175 -1.76 -19.82 -32.87
N GLN A 176 -0.80 -19.31 -32.11
CA GLN A 176 -0.15 -20.07 -31.06
C GLN A 176 -1.15 -20.33 -29.92
N GLU A 177 -1.29 -21.61 -29.57
CA GLU A 177 -2.25 -22.06 -28.57
C GLU A 177 -1.69 -21.77 -27.17
N MET A 178 -2.28 -20.78 -26.49
CA MET A 178 -2.17 -20.71 -25.04
C MET A 178 -2.64 -22.04 -24.45
N LEU A 179 -2.00 -22.50 -23.38
CA LEU A 179 -2.43 -23.73 -22.73
C LEU A 179 -3.82 -23.51 -22.09
N PRO A 180 -4.65 -24.55 -21.93
CA PRO A 180 -6.04 -24.40 -21.49
C PRO A 180 -6.23 -23.68 -20.14
N TRP A 181 -5.22 -23.69 -19.26
CA TRP A 181 -5.24 -23.02 -17.95
C TRP A 181 -4.54 -21.66 -17.95
N GLU A 182 -3.90 -21.28 -19.05
CA GLU A 182 -3.18 -20.03 -19.13
C GLU A 182 -4.12 -18.86 -19.37
N SER A 183 -3.85 -17.79 -18.65
CA SER A 183 -4.59 -16.55 -18.76
C SER A 183 -3.69 -15.41 -18.32
N ASP A 184 -3.51 -14.44 -19.20
CA ASP A 184 -2.67 -13.28 -18.95
C ASP A 184 -3.54 -12.05 -18.75
N ASN A 185 -3.32 -11.31 -17.65
CA ASN A 185 -4.09 -10.12 -17.33
C ASN A 185 -3.27 -8.85 -17.57
N PHE A 186 -3.76 -7.99 -18.44
CA PHE A 186 -3.23 -6.65 -18.66
C PHE A 186 -4.11 -5.65 -17.92
N THR A 187 -3.49 -4.70 -17.24
CA THR A 187 -4.21 -3.61 -16.58
C THR A 187 -4.00 -2.32 -17.37
N VAL A 188 -5.08 -1.74 -17.88
CA VAL A 188 -5.07 -0.40 -18.47
C VAL A 188 -5.46 0.58 -17.39
N THR A 189 -4.58 1.51 -17.04
CA THR A 189 -4.83 2.51 -16.01
C THR A 189 -4.83 3.92 -16.62
N LEU A 190 -5.82 4.71 -16.22
CA LEU A 190 -5.90 6.14 -16.48
C LEU A 190 -5.38 6.88 -15.24
N ASN A 191 -4.22 7.52 -15.35
CA ASN A 191 -3.59 8.31 -14.29
C ASN A 191 -3.49 9.78 -14.73
N GLY A 192 -4.35 10.65 -14.17
CA GLY A 192 -4.55 12.00 -14.69
C GLY A 192 -4.97 11.96 -16.17
N TYR A 193 -4.26 12.70 -17.02
CA TYR A 193 -4.53 12.69 -18.47
C TYR A 193 -3.84 11.55 -19.23
N GLY A 194 -2.92 10.83 -18.57
CA GLY A 194 -2.12 9.77 -19.16
C GLY A 194 -2.78 8.41 -19.01
N MET A 195 -2.68 7.57 -20.04
CA MET A 195 -2.99 6.15 -19.92
C MET A 195 -1.73 5.31 -20.07
N ASN A 196 -1.64 4.26 -19.28
CA ASN A 196 -0.62 3.24 -19.36
C ASN A 196 -1.27 1.86 -19.37
N ILE A 197 -0.50 0.89 -19.87
CA ILE A 197 -0.87 -0.52 -19.80
C ILE A 197 0.24 -1.25 -19.06
N GLN A 198 -0.13 -2.03 -18.07
CA GLN A 198 0.76 -2.90 -17.31
C GLN A 198 0.68 -4.31 -17.87
N GLN A 199 1.85 -4.93 -18.05
CA GLN A 199 1.95 -6.32 -18.47
C GLN A 199 1.62 -7.27 -17.29
N PRO A 200 1.19 -8.50 -17.57
CA PRO A 200 1.01 -9.53 -16.55
C PRO A 200 2.30 -9.77 -15.75
N GLY A 201 2.17 -10.09 -14.46
CA GLY A 201 3.32 -10.41 -13.61
C GLY A 201 4.02 -11.71 -13.99
N ASP A 202 3.24 -12.73 -14.36
CA ASP A 202 3.71 -14.07 -14.76
C ASP A 202 3.17 -14.41 -16.16
N PRO A 203 3.70 -13.78 -17.22
CA PRO A 203 3.11 -13.90 -18.55
C PRO A 203 3.38 -15.27 -19.18
N ALA A 204 2.41 -15.79 -19.92
CA ALA A 204 2.55 -17.00 -20.72
C ALA A 204 3.37 -16.81 -22.01
N PHE A 205 3.53 -15.56 -22.45
CA PHE A 205 4.27 -15.19 -23.66
C PHE A 205 5.08 -13.92 -23.41
N ALA A 206 6.12 -13.71 -24.22
CA ALA A 206 6.75 -12.41 -24.32
C ALA A 206 5.78 -11.43 -24.98
N TYR A 207 5.56 -10.25 -24.38
CA TYR A 207 4.64 -9.25 -24.91
C TYR A 207 5.37 -7.97 -25.27
N SER A 208 4.95 -7.35 -26.37
CA SER A 208 5.26 -5.96 -26.68
C SER A 208 3.97 -5.17 -26.83
N THR A 209 3.98 -3.94 -26.33
CA THR A 209 2.83 -3.04 -26.41
C THR A 209 3.20 -1.82 -27.23
N ASN A 210 2.31 -1.44 -28.14
CA ASN A 210 2.41 -0.20 -28.91
C ASN A 210 1.17 0.65 -28.65
N ARG A 211 1.36 1.93 -28.35
CA ARG A 211 0.26 2.86 -28.08
C ARG A 211 -0.03 3.70 -29.32
N VAL A 212 -1.31 3.77 -29.70
CA VAL A 212 -1.79 4.61 -30.82
C VAL A 212 -2.90 5.52 -30.29
N GLY A 213 -2.55 6.77 -29.98
CA GLY A 213 -3.45 7.69 -29.27
C GLY A 213 -3.79 7.13 -27.89
N ASP A 214 -5.06 6.86 -27.65
CA ASP A 214 -5.58 6.28 -26.41
C ASP A 214 -5.83 4.76 -26.51
N ASN A 215 -5.45 4.13 -27.62
CA ASN A 215 -5.59 2.69 -27.84
C ASN A 215 -4.26 1.96 -27.66
N PHE A 216 -4.33 0.67 -27.35
CA PHE A 216 -3.16 -0.20 -27.20
C PHE A 216 -3.22 -1.38 -28.16
N ASN A 217 -2.09 -1.66 -28.81
CA ASN A 217 -1.87 -2.86 -29.60
C ASN A 217 -0.89 -3.76 -28.85
N ILE A 218 -1.33 -4.95 -28.48
CA ILE A 218 -0.51 -5.97 -27.83
C ILE A 218 -0.07 -6.96 -28.91
N ASN A 219 1.24 -7.10 -29.12
CA ASN A 219 1.78 -8.14 -29.99
C ASN A 219 2.33 -9.29 -29.12
N ILE A 220 1.87 -10.50 -29.43
CA ILE A 220 2.31 -11.73 -28.77
C ILE A 220 3.59 -12.21 -29.45
N GLY A 221 4.66 -12.33 -28.68
CA GLY A 221 5.96 -12.84 -29.09
C GLY A 221 6.09 -14.34 -28.80
N ASN A 222 7.31 -14.77 -28.46
CA ASN A 222 7.59 -16.18 -28.16
C ASN A 222 6.93 -16.63 -26.86
N LYS A 223 6.51 -17.90 -26.82
CA LYS A 223 6.15 -18.60 -25.60
C LYS A 223 7.28 -18.51 -24.58
N VAL A 224 6.95 -18.23 -23.32
CA VAL A 224 7.88 -18.30 -22.19
C VAL A 224 7.36 -19.30 -21.16
N ALA A 225 8.25 -19.78 -20.31
CA ALA A 225 7.86 -20.63 -19.20
C ALA A 225 6.94 -19.85 -18.24
N SER A 226 5.78 -20.41 -17.92
CA SER A 226 4.74 -19.80 -17.06
C SER A 226 4.45 -20.64 -15.83
N ALA A 227 3.73 -20.11 -14.85
CA ALA A 227 3.30 -20.93 -13.72
C ALA A 227 2.46 -22.14 -14.19
N PRO A 228 2.70 -23.35 -13.66
CA PRO A 228 1.84 -24.48 -13.96
C PRO A 228 0.42 -24.26 -13.41
N ASP A 229 -0.59 -24.97 -13.94
CA ASP A 229 -1.92 -24.95 -13.34
C ASP A 229 -1.85 -25.43 -11.88
N ARG A 230 -2.27 -24.59 -10.93
CA ARG A 230 -2.36 -24.97 -9.51
C ARG A 230 -3.23 -26.22 -9.30
N ASN A 231 -4.22 -26.44 -10.17
CA ASN A 231 -5.10 -27.60 -10.13
C ASN A 231 -4.72 -28.66 -11.19
N GLY A 232 -3.51 -28.60 -11.74
CA GLY A 232 -3.05 -29.50 -12.80
C GLY A 232 -2.86 -30.93 -12.31
N ILE A 233 -2.47 -31.10 -11.04
CA ILE A 233 -2.45 -32.40 -10.36
C ILE A 233 -3.59 -32.41 -9.33
N ALA A 234 -4.39 -33.48 -9.33
CA ALA A 234 -5.46 -33.69 -8.38
C ALA A 234 -5.23 -34.96 -7.56
N VAL A 235 -5.58 -34.90 -6.28
CA VAL A 235 -5.63 -36.09 -5.43
C VAL A 235 -6.84 -36.94 -5.84
N GLY A 236 -6.60 -38.20 -6.21
CA GLY A 236 -7.65 -39.15 -6.56
C GLY A 236 -8.14 -39.93 -5.34
N ALA A 237 -7.34 -40.88 -4.86
CA ALA A 237 -7.69 -41.74 -3.73
C ALA A 237 -6.56 -41.77 -2.71
N PHE A 238 -6.91 -41.68 -1.43
CA PHE A 238 -6.00 -41.97 -0.32
C PHE A 238 -6.56 -43.17 0.44
N SER A 239 -5.78 -44.25 0.51
CA SER A 239 -6.27 -45.54 0.99
C SER A 239 -5.21 -46.26 1.82
N VAL A 240 -5.66 -47.23 2.59
CA VAL A 240 -4.80 -48.14 3.34
C VAL A 240 -5.17 -49.58 2.98
N SER A 241 -4.16 -50.39 2.71
CA SER A 241 -4.30 -51.84 2.50
C SER A 241 -3.25 -52.56 3.33
N GLY A 242 -3.70 -53.25 4.37
CA GLY A 242 -2.84 -53.84 5.39
C GLY A 242 -1.95 -52.79 6.07
N SER A 243 -0.63 -52.98 6.00
CA SER A 243 0.33 -52.07 6.60
C SER A 243 0.59 -50.80 5.78
N LYS A 244 0.16 -50.73 4.51
CA LYS A 244 0.63 -49.71 3.55
C LYS A 244 -0.45 -48.68 3.22
N PHE A 245 -0.07 -47.40 3.28
CA PHE A 245 -0.86 -46.35 2.65
C PHE A 245 -0.50 -46.24 1.17
N SER A 246 -1.50 -45.93 0.34
CA SER A 246 -1.34 -45.57 -1.07
C SER A 246 -2.09 -44.28 -1.36
N LEU A 247 -1.44 -43.40 -2.14
CA LEU A 247 -1.99 -42.15 -2.62
C LEU A 247 -1.96 -42.15 -4.16
N ALA A 248 -3.15 -42.12 -4.75
CA ALA A 248 -3.33 -41.96 -6.19
C ALA A 248 -3.47 -40.48 -6.54
N LEU A 249 -2.67 -40.02 -7.50
CA LEU A 249 -2.74 -38.67 -8.07
C LEU A 249 -3.06 -38.77 -9.56
N SER A 250 -3.75 -37.76 -10.09
CA SER A 250 -4.05 -37.63 -11.52
C SER A 250 -3.49 -36.32 -12.06
N ASP A 251 -2.93 -36.35 -13.26
CA ASP A 251 -2.36 -35.18 -13.93
C ASP A 251 -3.16 -34.85 -15.18
N LYS A 252 -3.99 -33.82 -15.06
CA LYS A 252 -4.92 -33.36 -16.10
C LYS A 252 -4.20 -32.91 -17.37
N TRP A 253 -2.98 -32.41 -17.22
CA TRP A 253 -2.25 -31.71 -18.28
C TRP A 253 -0.98 -32.42 -18.74
N SER A 254 -0.78 -33.66 -18.29
CA SER A 254 0.38 -34.50 -18.64
C SER A 254 0.70 -34.50 -20.14
N ALA A 255 -0.32 -34.51 -21.01
CA ALA A 255 -0.15 -34.49 -22.46
C ALA A 255 0.52 -33.21 -23.01
N TYR A 256 0.40 -32.07 -22.32
CA TYR A 256 1.03 -30.80 -22.69
C TYR A 256 2.47 -30.66 -22.18
N TYR A 257 2.88 -31.57 -21.29
CA TYR A 257 4.17 -31.57 -20.60
C TYR A 257 5.03 -32.79 -20.99
N GLN A 258 4.88 -33.27 -22.23
CA GLN A 258 5.64 -34.40 -22.73
C GLN A 258 7.15 -34.14 -22.67
N GLY A 259 7.88 -35.07 -22.04
CA GLY A 259 9.32 -34.95 -21.83
C GLY A 259 9.73 -34.09 -20.63
N GLU A 260 8.78 -33.49 -19.92
CA GLU A 260 9.04 -32.82 -18.64
C GLU A 260 8.91 -33.79 -17.47
N LYS A 261 9.47 -33.36 -16.33
CA LYS A 261 9.36 -34.07 -15.07
C LYS A 261 8.47 -33.34 -14.09
N ILE A 262 7.98 -34.07 -13.11
CA ILE A 262 7.33 -33.53 -11.93
C ILE A 262 8.16 -33.89 -10.70
N ARG A 263 8.26 -32.96 -9.76
CA ARG A 263 8.73 -33.23 -8.41
C ARG A 263 7.54 -33.21 -7.47
N LEU A 264 7.28 -34.32 -6.82
CA LEU A 264 6.25 -34.46 -5.79
C LEU A 264 6.91 -34.44 -4.42
N HIS A 265 6.38 -33.62 -3.53
CA HIS A 265 6.73 -33.59 -2.12
C HIS A 265 5.47 -33.95 -1.33
N VAL A 266 5.47 -35.15 -0.74
CA VAL A 266 4.31 -35.73 -0.08
C VAL A 266 4.65 -36.01 1.37
N GLU A 267 3.90 -35.42 2.29
CA GLU A 267 4.07 -35.61 3.72
C GLU A 267 2.86 -36.36 4.27
N LEU A 268 3.11 -37.48 4.94
CA LEU A 268 2.08 -38.27 5.61
C LEU A 268 2.06 -37.89 7.09
N TYR A 269 0.90 -37.48 7.59
CA TYR A 269 0.69 -37.09 8.99
C TYR A 269 -0.20 -38.08 9.71
N LYS A 270 0.07 -38.28 11.01
CA LYS A 270 -0.86 -38.89 11.96
C LYS A 270 -1.57 -37.78 12.73
N GLU A 271 -2.89 -37.77 12.68
CA GLU A 271 -3.73 -36.80 13.37
C GLU A 271 -3.80 -37.10 14.88
N LYS A 272 -3.65 -36.06 15.72
CA LYS A 272 -3.69 -36.19 17.19
C LYS A 272 -4.48 -35.09 17.90
N GLY A 273 -5.52 -34.56 17.26
CA GLY A 273 -6.45 -33.62 17.90
C GLY A 273 -5.76 -32.35 18.45
N GLY A 274 -4.85 -31.76 17.68
CA GLY A 274 -4.18 -30.48 18.00
C GLY A 274 -2.66 -30.49 17.86
N SER A 275 -2.03 -31.66 17.72
CA SER A 275 -0.59 -31.77 17.43
C SER A 275 -0.32 -32.93 16.49
N ASP A 276 -0.66 -32.71 15.22
CA ASP A 276 -0.43 -33.71 14.18
C ASP A 276 1.07 -33.99 14.06
N SER A 277 1.41 -35.26 14.01
CA SER A 277 2.81 -35.67 13.91
C SER A 277 3.12 -36.18 12.52
N LEU A 278 4.11 -35.58 11.88
CA LEU A 278 4.70 -36.08 10.65
C LEU A 278 5.16 -37.52 10.83
N PHE A 279 4.75 -38.39 9.91
CA PHE A 279 4.99 -39.83 9.95
C PHE A 279 5.97 -40.28 8.85
N ASP A 280 5.79 -39.86 7.60
CA ASP A 280 6.68 -40.15 6.47
C ASP A 280 6.76 -38.94 5.52
N ILE A 281 7.86 -38.78 4.81
CA ILE A 281 8.03 -37.79 3.74
C ILE A 281 8.55 -38.50 2.50
N ARG A 282 7.98 -38.18 1.35
CA ARG A 282 8.42 -38.66 0.03
C ARG A 282 8.69 -37.48 -0.90
N ASP A 283 9.95 -37.33 -1.27
CA ASP A 283 10.38 -36.49 -2.38
C ASP A 283 10.66 -37.37 -3.59
N LEU A 284 9.85 -37.22 -4.63
CA LEU A 284 9.90 -38.03 -5.84
C LEU A 284 10.09 -37.12 -7.04
N GLU A 285 11.03 -37.44 -7.91
CA GLU A 285 11.14 -36.84 -9.24
C GLU A 285 10.75 -37.90 -10.27
N LEU A 286 9.64 -37.65 -10.97
CA LEU A 286 8.98 -38.61 -11.85
C LEU A 286 8.84 -37.99 -13.24
N ASP A 287 8.87 -38.82 -14.28
CA ASP A 287 8.48 -38.37 -15.61
C ASP A 287 6.98 -37.99 -15.62
N THR A 288 6.61 -37.05 -16.48
CA THR A 288 5.21 -36.66 -16.63
C THR A 288 4.37 -37.85 -17.12
N ALA A 289 3.29 -38.15 -16.40
CA ALA A 289 2.38 -39.26 -16.65
C ALA A 289 0.95 -38.86 -16.24
N PRO A 290 -0.10 -39.44 -16.84
CA PRO A 290 -1.49 -39.08 -16.54
C PRO A 290 -1.93 -39.44 -15.11
N SER A 291 -1.21 -40.36 -14.45
CA SER A 291 -1.51 -40.79 -13.09
C SER A 291 -0.25 -41.25 -12.38
N TYR A 292 -0.26 -41.10 -11.06
CA TYR A 292 0.80 -41.55 -10.17
C TYR A 292 0.21 -42.33 -9.00
N GLU A 293 0.93 -43.34 -8.55
CA GLU A 293 0.62 -44.06 -7.33
C GLU A 293 1.82 -44.01 -6.38
N ILE A 294 1.60 -43.50 -5.18
CA ILE A 294 2.64 -43.27 -4.18
C ILE A 294 2.37 -44.19 -2.99
N GLY A 295 3.23 -45.19 -2.83
CA GLY A 295 3.24 -46.05 -1.66
C GLY A 295 4.08 -45.45 -0.52
N PHE A 296 3.54 -45.49 0.70
CA PHE A 296 4.28 -45.15 1.91
C PHE A 296 4.91 -46.40 2.55
N LYS A 297 5.86 -46.20 3.47
CA LYS A 297 6.40 -47.33 4.24
C LYS A 297 5.31 -47.96 5.08
N ASP A 298 5.51 -49.22 5.44
CA ASP A 298 4.65 -49.94 6.35
C ASP A 298 4.45 -49.14 7.65
N VAL A 299 3.20 -48.86 7.95
CA VAL A 299 2.76 -48.18 9.15
C VAL A 299 2.29 -49.24 10.12
N GLU A 300 2.86 -49.29 11.32
CA GLU A 300 2.42 -50.21 12.38
C GLU A 300 1.43 -49.55 13.35
N LYS A 301 1.34 -48.22 13.33
CA LYS A 301 0.56 -47.44 14.29
C LYS A 301 -0.88 -47.27 13.84
N THR A 302 -1.84 -47.53 14.72
CA THR A 302 -3.26 -47.20 14.51
C THR A 302 -3.53 -45.71 14.69
N GLY A 303 -4.60 -45.22 14.08
CA GLY A 303 -5.07 -43.83 14.20
C GLY A 303 -5.56 -43.26 12.87
N MET A 304 -5.89 -41.97 12.88
CA MET A 304 -6.27 -41.23 11.68
C MET A 304 -5.02 -40.67 10.99
N PHE A 305 -4.96 -40.80 9.67
CA PHE A 305 -3.85 -40.31 8.86
C PHE A 305 -4.37 -39.48 7.69
N TYR A 306 -3.61 -38.48 7.29
CA TYR A 306 -3.84 -37.70 6.07
C TYR A 306 -2.50 -37.39 5.40
N ALA A 307 -2.51 -37.10 4.09
CA ALA A 307 -1.35 -36.64 3.37
C ALA A 307 -1.50 -35.17 2.96
N THR A 308 -0.39 -34.43 2.93
CA THR A 308 -0.28 -33.15 2.22
C THR A 308 0.54 -33.39 0.95
N VAL A 309 0.19 -32.71 -0.14
CA VAL A 309 0.85 -32.90 -1.43
C VAL A 309 1.23 -31.56 -2.00
N LYS A 310 2.51 -31.42 -2.35
CA LYS A 310 3.02 -30.30 -3.12
C LYS A 310 3.67 -30.83 -4.38
N PHE A 311 3.60 -30.06 -5.47
CA PHE A 311 4.28 -30.43 -6.70
C PHE A 311 5.00 -29.25 -7.35
N THR A 312 6.03 -29.56 -8.14
CA THR A 312 6.75 -28.62 -8.98
C THR A 312 6.95 -29.25 -10.35
N ARG A 313 6.70 -28.51 -11.42
CA ARG A 313 7.07 -28.93 -12.79
C ARG A 313 8.52 -28.59 -13.06
N ILE A 314 9.24 -29.50 -13.72
CA ILE A 314 10.63 -29.31 -14.11
C ILE A 314 10.73 -29.51 -15.62
N GLY A 315 10.86 -28.41 -16.35
CA GLY A 315 10.95 -28.40 -17.80
C GLY A 315 11.05 -26.99 -18.39
N ASN A 316 10.59 -26.84 -19.64
CA ASN A 316 10.67 -25.60 -20.42
C ASN A 316 9.32 -24.90 -20.60
N VAL A 317 8.21 -25.62 -20.39
CA VAL A 317 6.84 -25.10 -20.50
C VAL A 317 6.44 -24.38 -19.22
N SER A 318 6.85 -24.89 -18.06
CA SER A 318 6.51 -24.31 -16.76
C SER A 318 7.71 -23.69 -16.05
N THR A 319 7.46 -22.64 -15.26
CA THR A 319 8.38 -22.20 -14.22
C THR A 319 8.46 -23.25 -13.11
N GLN A 320 9.59 -23.31 -12.41
CA GLN A 320 9.80 -24.22 -11.28
C GLN A 320 9.15 -23.70 -9.99
N GLN A 321 7.88 -23.31 -10.08
CA GLN A 321 7.09 -22.90 -8.93
C GLN A 321 6.51 -24.11 -8.21
N GLN A 322 6.61 -24.13 -6.88
CA GLN A 322 5.94 -25.13 -6.06
C GLN A 322 4.47 -24.77 -5.84
N MET A 323 3.59 -25.72 -6.11
CA MET A 323 2.15 -25.62 -5.93
C MET A 323 1.73 -26.50 -4.76
N ASP A 324 0.88 -25.96 -3.88
CA ASP A 324 0.27 -26.70 -2.78
C ASP A 324 -1.12 -27.21 -3.21
N MET A 325 -1.30 -28.53 -3.14
CA MET A 325 -2.57 -29.20 -3.47
C MET A 325 -3.48 -29.36 -2.23
N GLY A 326 -2.99 -28.97 -1.05
CA GLY A 326 -3.70 -29.10 0.22
C GLY A 326 -3.57 -30.46 0.86
N ARG A 327 -4.52 -30.78 1.74
CA ARG A 327 -4.58 -32.01 2.52
C ARG A 327 -5.62 -32.98 1.97
N THR A 328 -5.33 -34.27 2.03
CA THR A 328 -6.33 -35.32 1.77
C THR A 328 -7.35 -35.41 2.91
N GLN A 329 -8.42 -36.17 2.68
CA GLN A 329 -9.27 -36.62 3.78
C GLN A 329 -8.47 -37.52 4.73
N SER A 330 -8.74 -37.40 6.04
CA SER A 330 -8.20 -38.31 7.04
C SER A 330 -8.86 -39.69 6.93
N ILE A 331 -8.08 -40.76 6.93
CA ILE A 331 -8.57 -42.13 6.94
C ILE A 331 -8.07 -42.89 8.17
N PRO A 332 -8.90 -43.80 8.73
CA PRO A 332 -8.46 -44.63 9.84
C PRO A 332 -7.50 -45.71 9.35
N LYS A 333 -6.59 -46.09 10.25
CA LYS A 333 -5.84 -47.33 10.15
C LYS A 333 -6.19 -48.19 11.36
N ASP A 334 -6.96 -49.22 11.07
CA ASP A 334 -7.38 -50.24 12.03
C ASP A 334 -6.37 -51.40 12.03
N TYR A 335 -6.37 -52.18 13.13
CA TYR A 335 -5.48 -53.34 13.31
C TYR A 335 -5.79 -54.48 12.34
#